data_AF-A0A971FC10-F1
#
_entry.id   AF-A0A971FC10-F1
#
_cell.length_a   1.000
_cell.length_b   1.000
_cell.length_c   1.000
_cell.angle_alpha   90.00
_cell.angle_beta   90.00
_cell.angle_gamma   90.00
#
_symmetry.space_group_name_H-M   'P 1'
#
loop_
_entity.id
_entity.type
_entity.pdbx_description
1 polymer ?
#
loop_
_entity_poly.entity_id
_entity_poly.type
_entity_poly.pdbx_seq_one_letter_code
_entity_poly.pdbx_strand_id
1 'polypeptide(L)'
;MVEQIWLQRTVVAVLFVALVVLMVLAKRTQRKNWGPLPGLADHIREGRRFHVYLAQGEVLRNVRFVDCVFDTPAAPLSLFLDPAQHGWIVAEREDGGRVRIRPSAVASFEDAG
;
A
#
# COMPACT_ATOMS: atom_id res chain seq x y z
N MET A 1 -22.50 -40.89 -12.08
CA MET A 1 -21.38 -40.66 -11.13
C MET A 1 -20.20 -39.94 -11.78
N VAL A 2 -19.69 -40.37 -12.95
CA VAL A 2 -18.49 -39.76 -13.58
C VAL A 2 -18.70 -38.28 -13.97
N GLU A 3 -19.86 -37.90 -14.51
CA GLU A 3 -20.14 -36.51 -14.91
C GLU A 3 -20.18 -35.52 -13.74
N GLN A 4 -20.68 -35.93 -12.57
CA GLN A 4 -20.69 -35.09 -11.37
C GLN A 4 -19.28 -34.76 -10.87
N ILE A 5 -18.33 -35.70 -11.02
CA ILE A 5 -16.93 -35.51 -10.63
C ILE A 5 -16.25 -34.48 -11.56
N TRP A 6 -16.53 -34.53 -12.86
CA TRP A 6 -16.04 -33.54 -13.82
C TRP A 6 -16.64 -32.15 -13.57
N LEU A 7 -17.93 -32.08 -13.24
CA LEU A 7 -18.58 -30.83 -12.87
C LEU A 7 -17.95 -30.21 -11.61
N GLN A 8 -17.74 -31.01 -10.56
CA GLN A 8 -17.09 -30.56 -9.32
C GLN A 8 -15.67 -30.03 -9.57
N ARG A 9 -14.86 -30.76 -10.34
CA ARG A 9 -13.49 -30.33 -10.68
C ARG A 9 -13.47 -29.02 -11.44
N THR A 10 -14.40 -28.86 -12.39
CA THR A 10 -14.54 -27.62 -13.16
C THR A 10 -14.92 -26.45 -12.25
N VAL A 11 -15.87 -26.64 -11.34
CA VAL A 11 -16.28 -25.61 -10.37
C VAL A 11 -15.13 -25.21 -9.45
N VAL A 12 -14.37 -26.17 -8.92
CA VAL A 12 -13.19 -25.89 -8.08
C VAL A 12 -12.11 -25.14 -8.86
N ALA A 13 -11.85 -25.53 -10.11
CA ALA A 13 -10.90 -24.83 -10.96
C ALA A 13 -11.31 -23.39 -11.25
N VAL A 14 -12.61 -23.15 -11.54
CA VAL A 14 -13.14 -21.80 -11.74
C VAL A 14 -13.04 -20.96 -10.47
N LEU A 15 -13.38 -21.53 -9.30
CA LEU A 15 -13.24 -20.85 -8.01
C LEU A 15 -11.78 -20.50 -7.71
N PHE A 16 -10.84 -21.41 -8.01
CA PHE A 16 -9.42 -21.17 -7.82
C PHE A 16 -8.91 -20.04 -8.72
N VAL A 17 -9.27 -20.05 -10.01
CA VAL A 17 -8.90 -18.98 -10.95
C VAL A 17 -9.50 -17.64 -10.51
N ALA A 18 -10.77 -17.61 -10.11
CA ALA A 18 -11.42 -16.41 -9.60
C ALA A 18 -10.70 -15.86 -8.36
N LEU A 19 -10.29 -16.74 -7.43
CA LEU A 19 -9.53 -16.36 -6.24
C LEU A 19 -8.17 -15.75 -6.61
N VAL A 20 -7.42 -16.36 -7.54
CA VAL A 20 -6.12 -15.85 -8.00
C VAL A 20 -6.29 -14.50 -8.68
N VAL A 21 -7.29 -14.34 -9.54
CA VAL A 21 -7.57 -13.07 -10.23
C VAL A 21 -7.93 -11.97 -9.23
N LEU A 22 -8.77 -12.27 -8.24
CA LEU A 22 -9.10 -11.35 -7.15
C LEU A 22 -7.86 -10.94 -6.36
N MET A 23 -6.97 -11.88 -6.04
CA MET A 23 -5.69 -11.57 -5.37
C MET A 23 -4.80 -10.64 -6.20
N VAL A 24 -4.69 -10.89 -7.52
CA VAL A 24 -3.88 -10.04 -8.41
C VAL A 24 -4.46 -8.64 -8.54
N LEU A 25 -5.79 -8.53 -8.67
CA LEU A 25 -6.50 -7.25 -8.74
C LEU A 25 -6.34 -6.48 -7.42
N ALA A 26 -6.54 -7.13 -6.27
CA ALA A 26 -6.36 -6.54 -4.95
C ALA A 26 -4.93 -6.00 -4.75
N LYS A 27 -3.91 -6.76 -5.15
CA LYS A 27 -2.52 -6.31 -5.08
C LYS A 27 -2.24 -5.08 -5.95
N ARG A 28 -2.93 -4.95 -7.09
CA ARG A 28 -2.81 -3.79 -7.98
C ARG A 28 -3.57 -2.57 -7.47
N THR A 29 -4.77 -2.74 -6.90
CA THR A 29 -5.55 -1.65 -6.32
C THR A 29 -4.93 -1.13 -5.02
N GLN A 30 -4.38 -2.00 -4.17
CA GLN A 30 -3.65 -1.57 -2.97
C GLN A 30 -2.44 -0.67 -3.31
N ARG A 31 -1.77 -0.90 -4.44
CA ARG A 31 -0.68 -0.01 -4.91
C ARG A 31 -1.16 1.33 -5.42
N LYS A 32 -2.39 1.41 -5.92
CA LYS A 32 -2.98 2.65 -6.48
C LYS A 32 -3.69 3.51 -5.44
N ASN A 33 -4.14 2.93 -4.33
CA ASN A 33 -5.05 3.57 -3.38
C ASN A 33 -4.38 4.06 -2.08
N TRP A 34 -3.11 4.47 -2.09
CA TRP A 34 -2.41 5.02 -0.91
C TRP A 34 -2.85 6.45 -0.55
N GLY A 35 -4.15 6.74 -0.62
CA GLY A 35 -4.72 8.05 -0.31
C GLY A 35 -4.13 9.17 -1.17
N PRO A 36 -3.83 10.36 -0.62
CA PRO A 36 -3.41 11.55 -1.36
C PRO A 36 -2.00 11.46 -1.98
N LEU A 37 -1.32 10.31 -1.89
CA LEU A 37 0.00 10.10 -2.51
C LEU A 37 -0.08 9.14 -3.72
N PRO A 38 -0.62 9.60 -4.86
CA PRO A 38 -0.50 8.84 -6.10
C PRO A 38 0.99 8.69 -6.45
N GLY A 39 1.42 7.49 -6.81
CA GLY A 39 2.81 7.25 -7.22
C GLY A 39 3.82 7.09 -6.08
N LEU A 40 3.38 6.95 -4.82
CA LEU A 40 4.29 6.74 -3.67
C LEU A 40 5.28 5.58 -3.89
N ALA A 41 4.83 4.49 -4.50
CA ALA A 41 5.67 3.35 -4.82
C ALA A 41 6.79 3.68 -5.82
N ASP A 42 6.54 4.61 -6.74
CA ASP A 42 7.55 5.07 -7.70
C ASP A 42 8.52 6.04 -7.02
N HIS A 43 8.02 6.92 -6.15
CA HIS A 43 8.86 7.81 -5.33
C HIS A 43 9.80 7.07 -4.37
N ILE A 44 9.35 5.97 -3.77
CA ILE A 44 10.20 5.09 -2.94
C ILE A 44 11.35 4.50 -3.78
N ARG A 45 11.05 4.05 -5.01
CA ARG A 45 12.05 3.46 -5.91
C ARG A 45 13.06 4.48 -6.41
N GLU A 46 12.60 5.67 -6.74
CA GLU A 46 13.45 6.77 -7.22
C GLU A 46 14.28 7.38 -6.09
N GLY A 47 13.82 7.26 -4.85
CA GLY A 47 14.56 7.71 -3.67
C GLY A 47 14.67 9.23 -3.55
N ARG A 48 13.73 9.97 -4.17
CA ARG A 48 13.67 11.43 -4.10
C ARG A 48 13.36 11.91 -2.68
N ARG A 49 13.75 13.15 -2.40
CA ARG A 49 13.45 13.83 -1.13
C ARG A 49 12.24 14.73 -1.31
N PHE A 50 11.41 14.79 -0.29
CA PHE A 50 10.18 15.55 -0.29
C PHE A 50 10.05 16.38 0.98
N HIS A 51 9.35 17.51 0.86
CA HIS A 51 8.76 18.22 1.97
C HIS A 51 7.33 17.69 2.16
N VAL A 52 7.07 17.04 3.28
CA VAL A 52 5.76 16.47 3.60
C VAL A 52 5.04 17.38 4.59
N TYR A 53 3.90 17.91 4.19
CA TYR A 53 3.05 18.76 5.01
C TYR A 53 1.97 17.90 5.65
N LEU A 54 1.97 17.86 6.98
CA LEU A 54 0.99 17.12 7.76
C LEU A 54 -0.24 17.98 8.02
N ALA A 55 -1.42 17.37 8.07
CA ALA A 55 -2.69 18.04 8.36
C ALA A 55 -2.71 18.73 9.73
N GLN A 56 -1.81 18.34 10.64
CA GLN A 56 -1.63 18.93 11.97
C GLN A 56 -0.77 20.20 11.95
N GLY A 57 -0.29 20.66 10.78
CA GLY A 57 0.53 21.87 10.63
C GLY A 57 2.04 21.63 10.78
N GLU A 58 2.46 20.41 11.11
CA GLU A 58 3.87 20.02 11.11
C GLU A 58 4.39 19.79 9.68
N VAL A 59 5.65 20.15 9.44
CA VAL A 59 6.31 19.94 8.15
C VAL A 59 7.56 19.10 8.33
N LEU A 60 7.59 17.96 7.65
CA LEU A 60 8.75 17.09 7.59
C LEU A 60 9.55 17.47 6.34
N ARG A 61 10.70 18.13 6.55
CA ARG A 61 11.55 18.62 5.45
C ARG A 61 12.61 17.60 5.06
N ASN A 62 12.95 17.57 3.77
CA ASN A 62 14.01 16.72 3.20
C ASN A 62 13.90 15.25 3.60
N VAL A 63 12.68 14.72 3.61
CA VAL A 63 12.45 13.31 3.93
C VAL A 63 12.37 12.48 2.66
N ARG A 64 12.98 11.31 2.67
CA ARG A 64 12.87 10.32 1.60
C ARG A 64 11.84 9.28 1.98
N PHE A 65 10.94 8.92 1.08
CA PHE A 65 10.08 7.75 1.30
C PHE A 65 10.89 6.46 1.09
N VAL A 66 10.86 5.57 2.08
CA VAL A 66 11.68 4.34 2.08
C VAL A 66 10.83 3.09 2.02
N ASP A 67 9.70 3.07 2.72
CA ASP A 67 8.86 1.87 2.77
C ASP A 67 7.39 2.22 3.09
N CYS A 68 6.51 1.25 2.85
CA CYS A 68 5.11 1.29 3.26
C CYS A 68 4.79 0.03 4.07
N VAL A 69 4.44 0.21 5.34
CA VAL A 69 4.20 -0.88 6.29
C VAL A 69 2.73 -0.89 6.70
N PHE A 70 2.13 -2.06 6.89
CA PHE A 70 0.74 -2.18 7.35
C PHE A 70 0.71 -2.51 8.85
N ASP A 71 -0.23 -1.92 9.59
CA ASP A 71 -0.38 -2.12 11.05
C ASP A 71 -0.81 -3.55 11.43
N THR A 72 -1.28 -4.35 10.47
CA THR A 72 -1.86 -5.65 10.81
C THR A 72 -0.82 -6.77 10.86
N PRO A 73 -0.81 -7.56 11.95
CA PRO A 73 0.03 -8.74 12.05
C PRO A 73 -0.51 -9.81 11.10
N ALA A 74 0.18 -10.07 9.98
CA ALA A 74 0.12 -11.28 9.15
C ALA A 74 -1.21 -12.05 9.05
N ALA A 75 -2.36 -11.38 9.07
CA ALA A 75 -3.67 -12.03 9.00
C ALA A 75 -4.08 -12.11 7.53
N PRO A 76 -4.52 -13.27 7.01
CA PRO A 76 -4.86 -13.44 5.60
C PRO A 76 -5.98 -12.52 5.08
N LEU A 77 -6.70 -11.85 5.99
CA LEU A 77 -7.78 -10.91 5.68
C LEU A 77 -7.34 -9.44 5.59
N SER A 78 -6.08 -9.10 5.91
CA SER A 78 -5.57 -7.72 5.81
C SER A 78 -5.50 -7.20 4.37
N LEU A 79 -5.58 -8.09 3.38
CA LEU A 79 -5.65 -7.76 1.96
C LEU A 79 -6.92 -6.96 1.57
N PHE A 80 -7.96 -6.99 2.40
CA PHE A 80 -9.22 -6.27 2.17
C PHE A 80 -9.29 -4.92 2.89
N LEU A 81 -8.34 -4.63 3.77
CA LEU A 81 -8.30 -3.38 4.51
C LEU A 81 -7.74 -2.27 3.64
N ASP A 82 -8.36 -1.09 3.74
CA ASP A 82 -7.92 0.10 3.00
C ASP A 82 -6.50 0.51 3.44
N PRO A 83 -5.51 0.48 2.54
CA PRO A 83 -4.15 0.90 2.84
C PRO A 83 -4.07 2.32 3.39
N ALA A 84 -4.97 3.21 2.97
CA ALA A 84 -4.98 4.58 3.44
C ALA A 84 -5.30 4.69 4.95
N GLN A 85 -6.02 3.72 5.50
CA GLN A 85 -6.48 3.71 6.89
C GLN A 85 -5.63 2.83 7.81
N HIS A 86 -5.00 1.79 7.24
CA HIS A 86 -4.27 0.77 7.98
C HIS A 86 -2.78 0.66 7.62
N GLY A 87 -2.30 1.54 6.74
CA GLY A 87 -0.90 1.64 6.35
C GLY A 87 -0.16 2.79 7.04
N TRP A 88 1.16 2.66 7.07
CA TRP A 88 2.12 3.66 7.48
C TRP A 88 3.13 3.87 6.37
N ILE A 89 3.42 5.13 6.09
CA ILE A 89 4.49 5.55 5.20
C ILE A 89 5.73 5.73 6.07
N VAL A 90 6.80 5.02 5.74
CA VAL A 90 8.09 5.17 6.39
C VAL A 90 8.91 6.17 5.59
N ALA A 91 9.21 7.30 6.22
CA ALA A 91 10.08 8.32 5.66
C ALA A 91 11.38 8.41 6.48
N GLU A 92 12.50 8.59 5.79
CA GLU A 92 13.83 8.75 6.36
C GLU A 92 14.27 10.20 6.23
N ARG A 93 14.68 10.79 7.34
CA ARG A 93 15.22 12.16 7.44
C ARG A 93 16.71 12.17 7.08
N GLU A 94 17.27 13.36 6.89
CA GLU A 94 18.69 13.53 6.55
C GLU A 94 19.66 13.01 7.62
N ASP A 95 19.23 12.99 8.88
CA ASP A 95 19.97 12.46 10.02
C ASP A 95 19.96 10.92 10.10
N GLY A 96 19.32 10.24 9.13
CA GLY A 96 19.08 8.79 9.14
C GLY A 96 17.94 8.37 10.07
N GLY A 97 17.25 9.32 10.70
CA GLY A 97 16.09 9.07 11.53
C GLY A 97 14.88 8.63 10.69
N ARG A 98 14.24 7.53 11.10
CA ARG A 98 13.02 7.04 10.44
C ARG A 98 11.77 7.51 11.18
N VAL A 99 10.83 8.09 10.44
CA VAL A 99 9.53 8.50 10.94
C VAL A 99 8.43 7.71 10.24
N ARG A 100 7.42 7.31 11.00
CA ARG A 100 6.22 6.65 10.47
C ARG A 100 5.10 7.68 10.41
N ILE A 101 4.51 7.83 9.23
CA ILE A 101 3.48 8.82 8.94
C ILE A 101 2.24 8.07 8.49
N ARG A 102 1.07 8.41 9.05
CA ARG A 102 -0.19 7.87 8.51
C ARG A 102 -0.51 8.55 7.17
N PRO A 103 -0.91 7.81 6.11
CA PRO A 103 -1.33 8.39 4.85
C PRO A 103 -2.42 9.46 5.03
N SER A 104 -3.37 9.21 5.95
CA SER A 104 -4.44 10.15 6.28
C SER A 104 -3.97 11.44 6.96
N ALA A 105 -2.76 11.45 7.53
CA ALA A 105 -2.19 12.63 8.18
C ALA A 105 -1.43 13.52 7.19
N VAL A 106 -1.18 13.06 5.95
CA VAL A 106 -0.52 13.86 4.92
C VAL A 106 -1.53 14.75 4.23
N ALA A 107 -1.35 16.07 4.33
CA ALA A 107 -2.17 17.06 3.64
C ALA A 107 -1.67 17.28 2.20
N SER A 108 -0.36 17.45 2.04
CA SER A 108 0.30 17.58 0.74
C SER A 108 1.78 17.21 0.86
N PHE A 109 2.44 17.00 -0.29
CA PHE A 109 3.88 16.82 -0.37
C PHE A 109 4.42 17.55 -1.59
N GLU A 110 5.63 18.09 -1.47
CA GLU A 110 6.34 18.79 -2.54
C GLU A 110 7.75 18.20 -2.71
N ASP A 111 8.25 18.19 -3.93
CA ASP A 111 9.63 17.74 -4.22
C ASP A 111 10.64 18.72 -3.62
N ALA A 112 11.66 18.21 -2.95
CA ALA A 112 12.70 19.01 -2.30
C ALA A 112 13.87 19.37 -3.26
N GLY A 113 13.87 18.81 -4.48
CA GLY A 113 14.86 19.09 -5.52
C GLY A 113 15.87 17.97 -5.73
#